data_AF-A0A4Z0GHB1-F1
#
_entry.id   AF-A0A4Z0GHB1-F1
#
_cell.length_a   1.000
_cell.length_b   1.000
_cell.length_c   1.000
_cell.angle_alpha   90.00
_cell.angle_beta   90.00
_cell.angle_gamma   90.00
#
_symmetry.space_group_name_H-M   'P 1'
#
loop_
_entity.id
_entity.type
_entity.pdbx_description
1 polymer ?
#
loop_
_entity_poly.entity_id
_entity_poly.type
_entity_poly.pdbx_seq_one_letter_code
_entity_poly.pdbx_strand_id
1 'polypeptide(L)'
;MKSFDKFCTRFALNILHSSCVAYEPPVQKGGRGRPRKKGARLKLKDLFSSQAPLFETVTLSLYDKEETVSYLCRDLLWGQGLYQELRFVLVVMGERQSILVSTDRSLSPETILQLYARRFTTETTFRALKQTIGAFSYHSWIRSMPKLNRYRKKDEPHS
;
A
#
# COMPACT_ATOMS: atom_id res chain seq x y z
N MET A 1 -12.52 -14.65 2.85
CA MET A 1 -11.24 -14.86 2.13
C MET A 1 -10.14 -14.11 2.85
N LYS A 2 -9.45 -14.82 3.74
CA LYS A 2 -8.28 -14.34 4.48
C LYS A 2 -7.03 -14.69 3.69
N SER A 3 -5.99 -13.86 3.83
CA SER A 3 -4.61 -14.17 3.44
C SER A 3 -4.27 -14.02 1.95
N PHE A 4 -3.94 -12.79 1.55
CA PHE A 4 -3.05 -12.55 0.42
C PHE A 4 -1.97 -11.54 0.84
N ASP A 5 -1.39 -11.79 2.02
CA ASP A 5 -0.56 -10.81 2.75
C ASP A 5 0.86 -11.33 3.00
N LYS A 6 1.40 -12.06 2.02
CA LYS A 6 2.80 -12.52 2.05
C LYS A 6 3.36 -12.55 0.64
N PHE A 7 3.74 -11.39 0.10
CA PHE A 7 4.81 -11.24 -0.90
C PHE A 7 4.96 -9.75 -1.28
N CYS A 8 5.79 -8.98 -0.55
CA CYS A 8 6.63 -7.89 -1.09
C CYS A 8 7.30 -7.11 0.05
N THR A 9 8.45 -7.60 0.50
CA THR A 9 9.42 -6.85 1.31
C THR A 9 10.25 -5.93 0.42
N ARG A 10 9.79 -4.68 0.23
CA ARG A 10 10.56 -3.42 0.09
C ARG A 10 9.58 -2.32 -0.34
N PHE A 11 9.45 -1.27 0.48
CA PHE A 11 8.39 -0.26 0.47
C PHE A 11 6.99 -0.79 0.79
N ALA A 12 6.66 -0.80 2.09
CA ALA A 12 5.31 -1.08 2.58
C ALA A 12 4.41 0.15 2.34
N LEU A 13 4.11 0.43 1.08
CA LEU A 13 3.10 1.40 0.69
C LEU A 13 1.75 0.70 0.73
N ASN A 14 0.97 0.99 1.77
CA ASN A 14 -0.31 0.34 2.05
C ASN A 14 -1.46 1.33 1.92
N ILE A 15 -2.58 0.89 1.33
CA ILE A 15 -3.84 1.63 1.39
C ILE A 15 -4.53 1.25 2.70
N LEU A 16 -4.95 2.24 3.46
CA LEU A 16 -5.76 2.02 4.65
C LEU A 16 -7.25 2.17 4.39
N HIS A 17 -8.03 1.42 5.17
CA HIS A 17 -9.47 1.60 5.20
C HIS A 17 -9.84 2.95 5.82
N SER A 18 -10.95 3.52 5.37
CA SER A 18 -11.39 4.85 5.81
C SER A 18 -11.68 4.93 7.33
N SER A 19 -11.91 3.81 8.02
CA SER A 19 -12.13 3.76 9.47
C SER A 19 -10.84 3.70 10.31
N CYS A 20 -9.68 3.84 9.68
CA CYS A 20 -8.40 3.74 10.36
C CYS A 20 -8.13 4.89 11.33
N VAL A 21 -7.43 4.56 12.41
CA VAL A 21 -7.15 5.46 13.54
C VAL A 21 -5.65 5.57 13.70
N ALA A 22 -5.17 6.81 13.75
CA ALA A 22 -3.78 7.15 14.06
C ALA A 22 -3.71 7.91 15.38
N TYR A 23 -2.50 8.05 15.91
CA TYR A 23 -2.22 8.79 17.14
C TYR A 23 -1.20 9.89 16.86
N GLU A 24 -1.36 11.03 17.50
CA GLU A 24 -0.33 12.07 17.46
C GLU A 24 0.89 11.68 18.30
N PRO A 25 2.09 12.20 17.97
CA PRO A 25 3.25 12.04 18.83
C PRO A 25 2.97 12.61 20.24
N PRO A 26 3.50 11.98 21.29
CA PRO A 26 3.28 12.46 22.65
C PRO A 26 3.97 13.80 22.89
N VAL A 27 3.20 14.82 23.28
CA VAL A 27 3.75 16.06 23.81
C VAL A 27 4.33 15.76 25.20
N GLN A 28 5.65 15.90 25.36
CA GLN A 28 6.29 15.70 26.66
C GLN A 28 5.82 16.78 27.64
N LYS A 29 5.08 16.39 28.68
CA LYS A 29 4.74 17.27 29.80
C LYS A 29 5.68 16.95 30.96
N GLY A 30 6.39 17.96 31.46
CA GLY A 30 7.39 17.87 32.54
C GLY A 30 6.81 17.61 33.94
N GLY A 31 5.82 16.72 34.07
CA GLY A 31 5.24 16.32 35.34
C GLY A 31 5.87 15.03 35.88
N ARG A 32 5.79 14.82 37.20
CA ARG A 32 6.14 13.56 37.85
C ARG A 32 5.28 12.41 37.31
N GLY A 33 5.89 11.38 36.75
CA GLY A 33 5.22 10.15 36.30
C GLY A 33 5.84 9.53 35.04
N ARG A 34 5.33 8.36 34.62
CA ARG A 34 5.76 7.70 33.38
C ARG A 34 5.36 8.56 32.18
N PRO A 35 6.29 8.91 31.26
CA PRO A 35 5.96 9.70 30.08
C PRO A 35 4.91 8.97 29.23
N ARG A 36 3.94 9.72 28.71
CA ARG A 36 2.91 9.19 27.83
C ARG A 36 3.56 8.69 26.54
N LYS A 37 3.21 7.48 26.10
CA LYS A 37 3.72 6.89 24.85
C LYS A 37 2.99 7.39 23.58
N LYS A 38 1.83 8.01 23.73
CA LYS A 38 0.96 8.46 22.63
C LYS A 38 0.23 9.75 22.97
N GLY A 39 -0.05 10.56 21.95
CA GLY A 39 -0.87 11.76 22.00
C GLY A 39 -2.36 11.47 21.79
N ALA A 40 -3.06 12.44 21.20
CA ALA A 40 -4.49 12.34 20.91
C ALA A 40 -4.80 11.25 19.88
N ARG A 41 -6.00 10.66 19.99
CA ARG A 41 -6.52 9.71 19.01
C ARG A 41 -7.14 10.50 17.85
N LEU A 42 -6.62 10.31 16.64
CA LEU A 42 -7.12 10.91 15.42
C LEU A 42 -7.78 9.85 14.54
N LYS A 43 -9.03 10.09 14.15
CA LYS A 43 -9.66 9.31 13.07
C LYS A 43 -9.22 9.93 11.74
N LEU A 44 -8.68 9.14 10.84
CA LEU A 44 -8.17 9.65 9.57
C LEU A 44 -9.29 10.22 8.69
N LYS A 45 -10.53 9.71 8.83
CA LYS A 45 -11.73 10.29 8.23
C LYS A 45 -11.94 11.76 8.60
N ASP A 46 -11.78 12.09 9.88
CA ASP A 46 -12.04 13.43 10.38
C ASP A 46 -10.99 14.43 9.87
N LEU A 47 -9.79 13.95 9.50
CA LEU A 47 -8.73 14.77 8.91
C LEU A 47 -9.09 15.29 7.52
N PHE A 48 -9.86 14.54 6.72
CA PHE A 48 -10.31 15.02 5.41
C PHE A 48 -11.20 16.27 5.53
N SER A 49 -12.08 16.33 6.53
CA SER A 49 -12.95 17.49 6.75
C SER A 49 -12.26 18.61 7.54
N SER A 50 -11.53 18.26 8.61
CA SER A 50 -10.93 19.26 9.51
C SER A 50 -9.70 19.94 8.90
N GLN A 51 -8.97 19.27 8.01
CA GLN A 51 -7.75 19.79 7.39
C GLN A 51 -7.92 20.07 5.90
N ALA A 52 -9.16 20.20 5.41
CA ALA A 52 -9.49 20.64 4.05
C ALA A 52 -8.64 21.83 3.53
N PRO A 53 -8.33 22.89 4.31
CA PRO A 53 -7.52 24.01 3.82
C PRO A 53 -6.01 23.72 3.71
N LEU A 54 -5.52 22.61 4.26
CA LEU A 54 -4.10 22.25 4.23
C LEU A 54 -3.75 21.31 3.07
N PHE A 55 -4.74 20.91 2.27
CA PHE A 55 -4.50 20.04 1.12
C PHE A 55 -3.77 20.83 0.02
N GLU A 56 -2.69 20.25 -0.46
CA GLU A 56 -1.97 20.75 -1.63
C GLU A 56 -2.50 20.03 -2.86
N THR A 57 -2.78 20.79 -3.92
CA THR A 57 -3.25 20.24 -5.19
C THR A 57 -2.08 20.11 -6.14
N VAL A 58 -1.89 18.89 -6.67
CA VAL A 58 -0.86 18.59 -7.67
C VAL A 58 -1.50 17.83 -8.83
N THR A 59 -1.12 18.24 -10.04
CA THR A 59 -1.46 17.54 -11.28
C THR A 59 -0.46 16.42 -11.51
N LEU A 60 -0.91 15.17 -11.52
CA LEU A 60 -0.08 14.01 -11.80
C LEU A 60 -0.59 13.26 -13.00
N SER A 61 0.34 12.73 -13.80
CA SER A 61 0.04 11.84 -14.90
C SER A 61 -0.26 10.43 -14.37
N LEU A 62 -1.49 10.21 -13.94
CA LEU A 62 -2.01 8.90 -13.55
C LEU A 62 -2.51 8.19 -14.81
N TYR A 63 -1.91 7.04 -15.16
CA TYR A 63 -2.32 6.25 -16.33
C TYR A 63 -2.21 6.99 -17.68
N ASP A 64 -1.14 7.76 -17.89
CA ASP A 64 -0.95 8.63 -19.06
C ASP A 64 -2.06 9.68 -19.25
N LYS A 65 -2.86 9.93 -18.19
CA LYS A 65 -3.85 11.00 -18.12
C LYS A 65 -3.46 11.98 -17.02
N GLU A 66 -3.59 13.26 -17.28
CA GLU A 66 -3.42 14.27 -16.26
C GLU A 66 -4.63 14.26 -15.34
N GLU A 67 -4.44 13.81 -14.10
CA GLU A 67 -5.44 13.91 -13.05
C GLU A 67 -4.97 14.93 -12.00
N THR A 68 -5.91 15.79 -11.62
CA THR A 68 -5.69 16.75 -10.55
C THR A 68 -5.99 16.06 -9.22
N VAL A 69 -5.00 15.96 -8.36
CA VAL A 69 -5.09 15.24 -7.09
C VAL A 69 -4.74 16.17 -5.95
N SER A 70 -5.59 16.21 -4.93
CA SER A 70 -5.29 16.93 -3.70
C SER A 70 -4.73 15.97 -2.67
N TYR A 71 -3.55 16.25 -2.12
CA TYR A 71 -2.95 15.43 -1.08
C TYR A 71 -2.60 16.22 0.17
N LEU A 72 -2.48 15.50 1.29
CA LEU A 72 -2.00 16.04 2.55
C LEU A 72 -1.06 15.02 3.21
N CYS A 73 0.15 15.46 3.54
CA CYS A 73 1.15 14.63 4.21
C CYS A 73 1.18 14.92 5.71
N ARG A 74 1.10 13.87 6.54
CA ARG A 74 1.23 13.94 8.00
C ARG A 74 1.97 12.73 8.55
N ASP A 75 2.97 13.00 9.39
CA ASP A 75 3.67 11.96 10.13
C ASP A 75 2.91 11.69 11.44
N LEU A 76 2.36 10.48 11.59
CA LEU A 76 1.55 10.07 12.75
C LEU A 76 1.99 8.69 13.27
N LEU A 77 1.59 8.37 14.50
CA LEU A 77 1.84 7.07 15.12
C LEU A 77 0.72 6.09 14.75
N TRP A 78 1.10 4.92 14.21
CA TRP A 78 0.15 3.86 13.92
C TRP A 78 -0.10 2.97 15.15
N GLY A 79 -1.37 2.86 15.54
CA GLY A 79 -1.76 2.18 16.78
C GLY A 79 -1.76 0.65 16.73
N GLN A 80 -1.70 0.05 15.54
CA GLN A 80 -1.73 -1.41 15.40
C GLN A 80 -0.29 -1.95 15.58
N GLY A 81 0.10 -2.17 16.84
CA GLY A 81 1.39 -2.76 17.22
C GLY A 81 2.25 -1.83 18.08
N LEU A 82 3.27 -1.22 17.47
CA LEU A 82 4.41 -0.59 18.16
C LEU A 82 4.35 0.94 18.31
N TYR A 83 3.23 1.60 17.99
CA TYR A 83 3.20 3.07 17.83
C TYR A 83 4.33 3.54 16.91
N GLN A 84 4.45 2.87 15.76
CA GLN A 84 5.45 3.25 14.79
C GLN A 84 5.04 4.55 14.13
N GLU A 85 5.97 5.50 14.05
CA GLU A 85 5.79 6.71 13.26
C GLU A 85 5.82 6.33 11.77
N LEU A 86 4.69 6.55 11.12
CA LEU A 86 4.50 6.34 9.69
C LEU A 86 4.09 7.66 9.05
N ARG A 87 4.43 7.80 7.77
CA ARG A 87 3.98 8.91 6.95
C ARG A 87 2.64 8.56 6.34
N PHE A 88 1.61 9.31 6.72
CA PHE A 88 0.27 9.23 6.16
C PHE A 88 0.13 10.26 5.05
N VAL A 89 -0.24 9.80 3.87
CA VAL A 89 -0.57 10.65 2.74
C VAL A 89 -2.05 10.46 2.45
N LEU A 90 -2.85 11.46 2.82
CA LEU A 90 -4.27 11.52 2.50
C LEU A 90 -4.40 12.04 1.08
N VAL A 91 -5.19 11.36 0.25
CA VAL A 91 -5.32 11.65 -1.18
C VAL A 91 -6.80 11.79 -1.51
N VAL A 92 -7.16 12.85 -2.21
CA VAL A 92 -8.50 13.14 -2.70
C VAL A 92 -8.43 13.33 -4.22
N MET A 93 -9.15 12.48 -4.95
CA MET A 93 -9.25 12.49 -6.42
C MET A 93 -10.73 12.63 -6.78
N GLY A 94 -11.17 13.86 -7.05
CA GLY A 94 -12.59 14.18 -7.23
C GLY A 94 -13.40 13.77 -6.00
N GLU A 95 -14.32 12.82 -6.17
CA GLU A 95 -15.16 12.29 -5.08
C GLU A 95 -14.51 11.15 -4.28
N ARG A 96 -13.39 10.59 -4.78
CA ARG A 96 -12.74 9.44 -4.16
C ARG A 96 -11.69 9.90 -3.16
N GLN A 97 -11.77 9.35 -1.95
CA GLN A 97 -10.78 9.58 -0.89
C GLN A 97 -10.01 8.29 -0.62
N SER A 98 -8.70 8.40 -0.53
CA SER A 98 -7.79 7.28 -0.27
C SER A 98 -6.74 7.69 0.74
N ILE A 99 -6.32 6.75 1.58
CA ILE A 99 -5.29 6.98 2.59
C ILE A 99 -4.13 6.05 2.25
N LEU A 100 -2.99 6.64 1.93
CA LEU A 100 -1.74 5.92 1.69
C LEU A 100 -0.86 6.02 2.93
N VAL A 101 -0.12 4.96 3.22
CA VAL A 101 0.83 4.92 4.33
C VAL A 101 2.17 4.45 3.83
N SER A 102 3.21 5.18 4.21
CA SER A 102 4.60 4.82 3.99
C SER A 102 5.32 4.66 5.32
N THR A 103 6.14 3.60 5.43
CA THR A 103 7.09 3.42 6.53
C THR A 103 8.31 4.32 6.42
N ASP A 104 8.61 4.79 5.22
CA ASP A 104 9.77 5.64 4.94
C ASP A 104 9.36 7.12 4.91
N ARG A 105 10.04 7.92 5.74
CA ARG A 105 9.82 9.35 5.92
C ARG A 105 10.75 10.21 5.06
N SER A 106 11.69 9.60 4.35
CA SER A 106 12.52 10.31 3.39
C SER A 106 11.77 10.57 2.08
N LEU A 107 10.72 9.80 1.81
CA LEU A 107 9.95 9.89 0.58
C LEU A 107 9.06 11.15 0.54
N SER A 108 9.11 11.85 -0.58
CA SER A 108 8.18 12.91 -0.89
C SER A 108 6.77 12.34 -1.12
N PRO A 109 5.71 13.11 -0.81
CA PRO A 109 4.33 12.68 -1.06
C PRO A 109 4.07 12.40 -2.55
N GLU A 110 4.71 13.15 -3.46
CA GLU A 110 4.63 12.91 -4.91
C GLU A 110 5.20 11.55 -5.31
N THR A 111 6.38 11.18 -4.80
CA THR A 111 6.98 9.87 -5.09
C THR A 111 6.11 8.74 -4.54
N ILE A 112 5.54 8.91 -3.34
CA ILE A 112 4.58 7.95 -2.77
C ILE A 112 3.38 7.77 -3.70
N LEU A 113 2.82 8.87 -4.20
CA LEU A 113 1.66 8.83 -5.08
C LEU A 113 1.99 8.20 -6.46
N GLN A 114 3.16 8.48 -7.03
CA GLN A 114 3.64 7.84 -8.26
C GLN A 114 3.88 6.34 -8.09
N LEU A 115 4.53 5.93 -6.99
CA LEU A 115 4.74 4.52 -6.66
C LEU A 115 3.41 3.78 -6.49
N TYR A 116 2.45 4.44 -5.86
CA TYR A 116 1.09 3.93 -5.72
C TYR A 116 0.38 3.78 -7.06
N ALA A 117 0.41 4.80 -7.91
CA ALA A 117 -0.17 4.78 -9.25
C ALA A 117 0.36 3.61 -10.08
N ARG A 118 1.69 3.40 -10.07
CA ARG A 118 2.32 2.30 -10.80
C ARG A 118 1.88 0.93 -10.28
N ARG A 119 1.78 0.79 -8.96
CA ARG A 119 1.30 -0.47 -8.33
C ARG A 119 -0.14 -0.78 -8.71
N PHE A 120 -1.02 0.22 -8.62
CA PHE A 120 -2.43 0.08 -8.98
C PHE A 120 -2.60 -0.25 -10.47
N THR A 121 -1.75 0.32 -11.33
CA THR A 121 -1.72 0.00 -12.77
C THR A 121 -1.45 -1.48 -12.98
N THR A 122 -0.35 -1.98 -12.42
CA THR A 122 0.07 -3.38 -12.58
C THR A 122 -1.00 -4.37 -12.10
N GLU A 123 -1.63 -4.10 -10.95
CA GLU A 123 -2.70 -4.95 -10.41
C GLU A 123 -3.96 -4.91 -11.28
N THR A 124 -4.34 -3.73 -11.76
CA THR A 124 -5.52 -3.56 -12.63
C THR A 124 -5.31 -4.25 -13.96
N THR A 125 -4.14 -4.11 -14.58
CA THR A 125 -3.81 -4.81 -15.84
C THR A 125 -3.80 -6.33 -15.62
N PHE A 126 -3.24 -6.81 -14.52
CA PHE A 126 -3.23 -8.25 -14.21
C PHE A 126 -4.62 -8.80 -13.92
N ARG A 127 -5.49 -8.04 -13.24
CA ARG A 127 -6.89 -8.41 -13.01
C ARG A 127 -7.68 -8.43 -14.32
N ALA A 128 -7.51 -7.41 -15.17
CA ALA A 128 -8.13 -7.36 -16.49
C ALA A 128 -7.69 -8.56 -17.33
N LEU A 129 -6.39 -8.87 -17.35
CA LEU A 129 -5.85 -10.04 -18.03
C LEU A 129 -6.51 -11.35 -17.56
N LYS A 130 -6.70 -11.53 -16.25
CA LYS A 130 -7.41 -12.70 -15.69
C LYS A 130 -8.89 -12.78 -16.05
N GLN A 131 -9.56 -11.64 -16.24
CA GLN A 131 -10.99 -11.60 -16.56
C GLN A 131 -11.23 -11.73 -18.06
N THR A 132 -10.43 -11.05 -18.89
CA THR A 132 -10.53 -11.11 -20.36
C THR A 132 -10.06 -12.47 -20.87
N ILE A 133 -8.95 -12.96 -20.34
CA ILE A 133 -8.47 -14.31 -20.61
C ILE A 133 -8.92 -15.12 -19.40
N GLY A 134 -10.12 -15.73 -19.45
CA GLY A 134 -10.59 -16.70 -18.45
C GLY A 134 -9.73 -17.98 -18.42
N ALA A 135 -8.41 -17.85 -18.30
CA ALA A 135 -7.46 -18.62 -19.10
C ALA A 135 -6.15 -18.97 -18.38
N PHE A 136 -6.22 -19.19 -17.07
CA PHE A 136 -5.44 -20.31 -16.53
C PHE A 136 -6.06 -21.68 -16.91
N SER A 137 -7.14 -21.68 -17.70
CA SER A 137 -7.66 -22.86 -18.40
C SER A 137 -6.89 -23.20 -19.68
N TYR A 138 -5.87 -22.41 -20.07
CA TYR A 138 -4.94 -22.88 -21.08
C TYR A 138 -4.08 -23.94 -20.44
N HIS A 139 -4.35 -25.17 -20.86
CA HIS A 139 -3.63 -26.39 -20.61
C HIS A 139 -2.21 -26.29 -21.20
N SER A 140 -1.47 -25.26 -20.83
CA SER A 140 -0.07 -25.03 -21.18
C SER A 140 0.79 -25.95 -20.31
N TRP A 141 0.53 -27.26 -20.44
CA TRP A 141 1.63 -28.20 -20.52
C TRP A 141 2.58 -27.63 -21.56
N ILE A 142 3.68 -27.05 -21.08
CA ILE A 142 4.81 -26.68 -21.93
C ILE A 142 5.12 -27.95 -22.74
N ARG A 143 4.94 -27.89 -24.06
CA ARG A 143 5.18 -29.02 -24.97
C ARG A 143 6.60 -29.57 -24.88
N SER A 144 7.52 -28.81 -24.27
CA SER A 144 8.90 -29.21 -23.95
C SER A 144 9.13 -29.67 -22.50
N MET A 145 8.10 -29.80 -21.67
CA MET A 145 8.27 -30.32 -20.31
C MET A 145 8.41 -31.85 -20.41
N PRO A 146 9.61 -32.42 -20.17
CA PRO A 146 9.76 -33.86 -20.18
C PRO A 146 8.85 -34.45 -19.11
N LYS A 147 8.12 -35.53 -19.44
CA LYS A 147 7.30 -36.24 -18.46
C LYS A 147 8.20 -36.63 -17.29
N LEU A 148 7.98 -36.04 -16.12
CA LEU A 148 8.72 -36.38 -14.93
C LEU A 148 8.35 -37.83 -14.56
N ASN A 149 9.23 -38.77 -14.92
CA ASN A 149 9.07 -40.16 -14.58
C ASN A 149 9.40 -40.32 -13.08
N ARG A 150 8.36 -40.24 -12.24
CA ARG A 150 8.47 -40.26 -10.77
C ARG A 150 9.03 -41.59 -10.22
N TYR A 151 9.23 -42.59 -11.07
CA TYR A 151 9.72 -43.94 -10.76
C TYR A 151 11.12 -44.25 -11.31
N ARG A 152 11.94 -43.26 -11.68
CA ARG A 152 13.34 -43.54 -12.03
C ARG A 152 14.16 -43.86 -10.79
N LYS A 153 14.70 -45.08 -10.71
CA LYS A 153 15.82 -45.41 -9.81
C LYS A 153 17.10 -44.74 -10.34
N LYS A 154 18.01 -44.41 -9.42
CA LYS A 154 19.13 -43.48 -9.59
C LYS A 154 20.24 -43.94 -10.57
N ASP A 155 20.19 -45.17 -11.08
CA ASP A 155 21.38 -45.86 -11.59
C ASP A 155 21.34 -46.30 -13.08
N GLU A 156 20.53 -45.69 -13.95
CA GLU A 156 20.59 -46.00 -15.40
C GLU A 156 21.32 -44.93 -16.23
N PRO A 157 22.26 -45.32 -17.12
CA PRO A 157 23.01 -44.39 -17.95
C PRO A 157 22.16 -43.79 -19.09
N HIS A 158 22.51 -42.57 -19.48
CA HIS A 158 21.92 -41.84 -20.59
C HIS A 158 22.44 -42.39 -21.93
N SER A 159 21.55 -42.98 -22.74
CA SER A 159 21.77 -43.15 -24.19
C SER A 159 21.41 -41.89 -24.97
#